data_AF-M4VKU0-F1
#
_entry.id   AF-M4VKU0-F1
#
_cell.length_a   1.000
_cell.length_b   1.000
_cell.length_c   1.000
_cell.angle_alpha   90.00
_cell.angle_beta   90.00
_cell.angle_gamma   90.00
#
_symmetry.space_group_name_H-M   'P 1'
#
loop_
_entity.id
_entity.type
_entity.pdbx_description
1 polymer ?
#
loop_
_entity_poly.entity_id
_entity_poly.type
_entity_poly.pdbx_seq_one_letter_code
_entity_poly.pdbx_strand_id
1 'polypeptide(L)' 'MLWLARGKSKSEIGDLLQVSESAIKRHCEMIFQKLDANSVTFAVTKALRMGLVKPF' A
#
# COMPACT_ATOMS: atom_id res chain seq x y z
N MET A 1 -1.37 3.30 0.41
CA MET A 1 -0.02 3.17 -0.21
C MET A 1 1.07 3.92 0.54
N LEU A 2 0.86 5.16 1.00
CA LEU A 2 1.90 5.92 1.70
C LEU A 2 2.57 5.12 2.84
N TRP A 3 1.77 4.56 3.76
CA TRP A 3 2.32 3.79 4.89
C TRP A 3 3.05 2.50 4.48
N LEU A 4 2.60 1.85 3.41
CA LEU A 4 3.30 0.69 2.84
C LEU A 4 4.65 1.11 2.23
N ALA A 5 4.72 2.27 1.59
CA ALA A 5 5.98 2.83 1.10
C ALA A 5 6.93 3.22 2.23
N ARG A 6 6.39 3.51 3.43
CA ARG A 6 7.15 3.75 4.67
C ARG A 6 7.55 2.48 5.40
N GLY A 7 7.27 1.29 4.85
CA GLY A 7 7.64 0.00 5.44
C GLY A 7 6.73 -0.48 6.57
N LYS A 8 5.56 0.15 6.78
CA LYS A 8 4.60 -0.30 7.79
C LYS A 8 3.89 -1.58 7.37
N SER A 9 3.67 -2.47 8.33
CA SER A 9 2.90 -3.70 8.12
C SER A 9 1.40 -3.40 7.98
N LYS A 10 0.64 -4.32 7.37
CA LYS A 10 -0.81 -4.17 7.19
C LYS A 10 -1.56 -4.09 8.52
N SER A 11 -1.08 -4.78 9.55
CA SER A 11 -1.62 -4.71 10.90
C SER A 11 -1.42 -3.32 11.49
N GLU A 12 -0.18 -2.81 11.50
CA GLU A 12 0.11 -1.46 12.01
C GLU A 12 -0.69 -0.37 11.28
N ILE A 13 -0.90 -0.53 9.97
CA ILE A 13 -1.71 0.40 9.19
C ILE A 13 -3.19 0.30 9.60
N GLY A 14 -3.69 -0.91 9.87
CA GLY A 14 -5.04 -1.12 10.39
C GLY A 14 -5.23 -0.44 11.74
N ASP A 15 -4.28 -0.64 12.65
CA ASP A 15 -4.31 -0.02 13.99
C ASP A 15 -4.25 1.51 13.89
N LEU A 16 -3.38 2.05 13.02
CA LEU A 16 -3.21 3.49 12.82
C LEU A 16 -4.44 4.16 12.20
N LEU A 17 -5.11 3.47 11.27
CA LEU A 17 -6.28 3.98 10.56
C LEU A 17 -7.61 3.55 11.22
N GLN A 18 -7.55 2.83 12.35
CA GLN A 18 -8.70 2.25 13.04
C GLN A 18 -9.62 1.41 12.13
N VAL A 19 -9.02 0.64 11.22
CA VAL A 19 -9.72 -0.27 10.31
C VAL A 19 -9.15 -1.68 10.43
N SER A 20 -9.96 -2.69 10.12
CA SER A 20 -9.48 -4.07 10.20
C SER A 20 -8.35 -4.36 9.21
N GLU A 21 -7.45 -5.26 9.57
CA GLU A 21 -6.38 -5.71 8.66
C GLU A 21 -6.96 -6.28 7.35
N SER A 22 -8.13 -6.92 7.42
CA SER A 22 -8.87 -7.43 6.26
C SER A 22 -9.30 -6.33 5.30
N ALA A 23 -9.74 -5.18 5.81
CA ALA A 23 -10.05 -4.01 5.00
C ALA A 23 -8.79 -3.47 4.31
N ILE A 24 -7.67 -3.37 5.04
CA ILE A 24 -6.38 -2.98 4.47
C ILE A 24 -5.91 -3.95 3.38
N LYS A 25 -6.05 -5.27 3.57
CA LYS A 25 -5.76 -6.28 2.52
C LYS A 25 -6.57 -6.02 1.27
N ARG A 26 -7.89 -5.84 1.39
CA ARG A 26 -8.77 -5.55 0.25
C ARG A 26 -8.38 -4.25 -0.46
N HIS A 27 -8.02 -3.21 0.29
CA HIS A 27 -7.49 -1.97 -0.30
C HIS A 27 -6.18 -2.20 -1.05
N CYS A 28 -5.26 -3.01 -0.51
CA CYS A 28 -4.02 -3.36 -1.19
C CYS A 28 -4.28 -4.11 -2.49
N GLU A 29 -5.15 -5.12 -2.47
CA GLU A 29 -5.52 -5.91 -3.65
C GLU A 29 -6.11 -5.04 -4.77
N MET A 30 -7.05 -4.15 -4.44
CA MET A 30 -7.61 -3.21 -5.42
C MET A 30 -6.55 -2.29 -6.02
N ILE A 31 -5.60 -1.83 -5.20
CA ILE A 31 -4.51 -0.97 -5.67
C ILE A 31 -3.54 -1.77 -6.53
N PHE A 32 -3.21 -3.01 -6.15
CA PHE A 32 -2.34 -3.89 -6.91
C PHE A 32 -2.93 -4.24 -8.27
N GLN A 33 -4.24 -4.46 -8.33
CA GLN A 33 -4.95 -4.67 -9.59
C GLN A 33 -4.87 -3.43 -10.48
N LYS A 34 -5.11 -2.23 -9.93
CA LYS A 34 -4.99 -0.96 -10.69
C LYS A 34 -3.57 -0.67 -11.14
N LEU A 35 -2.59 -1.04 -10.33
CA LEU A 35 -1.18 -0.87 -10.62
C LEU A 35 -0.60 -2.06 -11.39
N ASP A 36 -1.37 -3.08 -11.75
CA ASP A 36 -0.86 -4.31 -12.36
C ASP A 36 0.42 -4.81 -11.66
N ALA A 37 0.31 -5.01 -10.35
CA ALA A 37 1.43 -5.33 -9.47
C ALA A 37 1.20 -6.63 -8.70
N ASN A 38 2.24 -7.45 -8.59
CA ASN A 38 2.20 -8.76 -7.94
C ASN A 38 2.75 -8.77 -6.51
N SER A 39 3.36 -7.67 -6.06
CA SER A 39 3.97 -7.55 -4.73
C SER A 39 3.87 -6.13 -4.20
N VAL A 40 3.94 -6.01 -2.87
CA VAL A 40 3.95 -4.71 -2.17
C VAL A 40 5.11 -3.85 -2.68
N THR A 41 6.31 -4.42 -2.78
CA THR A 41 7.51 -3.71 -3.23
C THR A 41 7.35 -3.21 -4.66
N PHE A 42 6.86 -4.06 -5.57
CA PHE A 42 6.64 -3.65 -6.96
C PHE A 42 5.56 -2.58 -7.08
N ALA A 43 4.46 -2.72 -6.33
CA ALA A 43 3.38 -1.74 -6.30
C ALA A 43 3.85 -0.38 -5.73
N VAL A 44 4.67 -0.40 -4.68
CA VAL A 44 5.29 0.81 -4.10
C VAL A 44 6.24 1.45 -5.11
N THR A 45 7.14 0.70 -5.73
CA THR A 45 8.06 1.22 -6.77
C THR A 45 7.30 1.83 -7.95
N LYS A 46 6.22 1.19 -8.40
CA LYS A 46 5.38 1.72 -9.49
C LYS A 46 4.64 2.99 -9.07
N ALA A 47 4.09 3.02 -7.86
CA ALA A 47 3.43 4.20 -7.30
C ALA A 47 4.40 5.38 -7.11
N LEU A 48 5.66 5.12 -6.71
CA LEU A 48 6.72 6.13 -6.63
C LEU A 48 7.09 6.65 -8.02
N ARG A 49 7.30 5.76 -9.01
CA ARG A 49 7.60 6.14 -10.40
C ARG A 49 6.49 6.96 -11.06
N MET A 50 5.24 6.69 -10.71
CA MET A 50 4.07 7.44 -11.20
C MET A 50 3.85 8.77 -10.46
N GLY A 51 4.62 9.06 -9.40
CA GLY A 51 4.42 10.25 -8.57
C GLY A 51 3.15 10.20 -7.70
N LEU A 52 2.49 9.04 -7.58
CA LEU A 52 1.30 8.84 -6.74
C LEU A 52 1.65 8.83 -5.25
N VAL A 53 2.88 8.47 -4.92
CA VAL A 53 3.45 8.51 -3.58
C VAL A 53 4.78 9.24 -3.68
N LYS A 54 5.04 10.17 -2.77
CA LYS A 54 6.34 10.81 -2.68
C LYS A 54 7.26 9.99 -1.77
N PRO A 55 8.49 9.65 -2.21
CA PRO A 55 9.54 9.37 -1.25
C PRO A 55 9.79 10.68 -0.48
N PHE A 56 9.93 10.56 0.83
CA PHE A 56 9.98 11.66 1.80
C PHE A 56 10.64 12.94 1.31
#